data_AF-A0A957PJ50-F1
#
_entry.id   AF-A0A957PJ50-F1
#
_cell.length_a   1.000
_cell.length_b   1.000
_cell.length_c   1.000
_cell.angle_alpha   90.00
_cell.angle_beta   90.00
_cell.angle_gamma   90.00
#
_symmetry.space_group_name_H-M   'P 1'
#
loop_
_entity.id
_entity.type
_entity.pdbx_description
1 polymer ?
#
loop_
_entity_poly.entity_id
_entity_poly.type
_entity_poly.pdbx_seq_one_letter_code
_entity_poly.pdbx_strand_id
1 'polypeptide(L)' 'THFPMPMVTGADALQYLMEEHNLKQADLSEIGSQGVVSEILNGKRKLNVRQIRALAERFHVSPAVFI' A
#
# COMPACT_ATOMS: atom_id res chain seq x y z
N THR A 1 12.05 -3.57 -28.79
CA THR A 1 11.11 -2.64 -28.13
C THR A 1 11.27 -2.81 -26.63
N HIS A 2 11.76 -1.79 -25.92
CA HIS A 2 11.90 -1.86 -24.47
C HIS A 2 10.61 -1.28 -23.87
N PHE A 3 9.73 -2.15 -23.36
CA PHE A 3 8.59 -1.69 -22.58
C PHE A 3 9.13 -1.17 -21.24
N PRO A 4 8.89 0.10 -20.86
CA PRO A 4 9.20 0.51 -19.50
C PRO A 4 8.36 -0.35 -18.57
N MET A 5 9.00 -1.18 -17.75
CA MET A 5 8.28 -1.87 -16.68
C MET A 5 7.61 -0.78 -15.83
N PRO A 6 6.29 -0.88 -15.55
CA PRO A 6 5.66 0.06 -14.65
C PRO A 6 6.44 0.02 -13.32
N MET A 7 6.92 1.19 -12.88
CA MET A 7 7.52 1.29 -11.55
C MET A 7 6.40 1.04 -10.55
N VAL A 8 6.37 -0.17 -9.99
CA VAL A 8 5.42 -0.55 -8.94
C VAL A 8 5.75 0.31 -7.73
N THR A 9 4.83 1.19 -7.35
CA THR A 9 4.95 2.01 -6.15
C THR A 9 4.43 1.25 -4.94
N GLY A 10 4.76 1.70 -3.73
CA GLY A 10 4.16 1.14 -2.52
C GLY A 10 2.62 1.30 -2.46
N ALA A 11 2.06 2.26 -3.21
CA ALA A 11 0.60 2.39 -3.35
C ALA A 11 0.02 1.28 -4.24
N ASP A 12 0.69 0.93 -5.35
CA ASP A 12 0.27 -0.16 -6.23
C ASP A 12 0.35 -1.51 -5.52
N ALA A 13 1.44 -1.73 -4.76
CA ALA A 13 1.58 -2.93 -3.94
C ALA A 13 0.49 -3.03 -2.86
N LEU A 14 0.16 -1.92 -2.20
CA LEU A 14 -0.94 -1.86 -1.25
C LEU A 14 -2.28 -2.19 -1.92
N GLN A 15 -2.56 -1.62 -3.09
CA GLN A 15 -3.80 -1.87 -3.82
C GLN A 15 -3.93 -3.35 -4.19
N TYR A 16 -2.87 -3.95 -4.71
CA TYR A 16 -2.83 -5.37 -5.03
C TYR A 16 -3.10 -6.25 -3.80
N LEU A 17 -2.43 -5.98 -2.68
CA LEU A 17 -2.64 -6.74 -1.44
C LEU A 17 -4.05 -6.55 -0.86
N MET A 18 -4.65 -5.38 -1.04
CA MET A 18 -6.05 -5.18 -0.67
C MET A 18 -6.98 -6.04 -1.51
N GLU A 19 -6.77 -6.11 -2.82
CA GLU A 19 -7.60 -6.90 -3.74
C GLU A 19 -7.45 -8.40 -3.47
N GLU A 20 -6.23 -8.91 -3.35
CA GLU A 20 -5.94 -10.32 -3.02
C GLU A 20 -6.58 -10.77 -1.70
N HIS A 21 -6.62 -9.88 -0.70
CA HIS A 21 -7.21 -10.17 0.61
C HIS A 21 -8.68 -9.72 0.74
N ASN A 22 -9.30 -9.23 -0.35
CA ASN A 22 -10.67 -8.70 -0.37
C ASN A 22 -10.94 -7.64 0.72
N LEU A 23 -9.97 -6.75 0.95
CA LEU A 23 -10.02 -5.68 1.94
C LEU A 23 -10.48 -4.36 1.32
N LYS A 24 -11.30 -3.62 2.06
CA LYS A 24 -11.66 -2.24 1.74
C LYS A 24 -10.70 -1.28 2.40
N GLN A 25 -10.65 -0.04 1.91
CA GLN A 25 -9.84 1.02 2.51
C GLN A 25 -10.17 1.27 4.00
N ALA A 26 -11.44 1.06 4.39
CA ALA A 26 -11.86 1.19 5.78
C ALA A 26 -11.30 0.10 6.71
N ASP A 27 -10.83 -1.02 6.16
CA ASP A 27 -10.30 -2.15 6.92
C ASP A 27 -8.81 -1.99 7.28
N LEU A 28 -8.14 -0.94 6.76
CA LEU A 28 -6.72 -0.62 6.98
C LEU A 28 -6.50 0.38 8.12
N SER A 29 -7.02 0.05 9.30
CA SER A 29 -6.97 0.90 10.50
C SER A 29 -5.55 1.32 10.92
N GLU A 30 -4.54 0.50 10.60
CA GLU A 30 -3.12 0.74 10.87
C GLU A 30 -2.54 1.91 10.06
N ILE A 31 -3.13 2.20 8.90
CA ILE A 31 -2.78 3.36 8.08
C ILE A 31 -3.46 4.62 8.63
N GLY A 32 -4.75 4.52 8.96
CA GLY A 32 -5.58 5.61 9.48
C GLY A 32 -7.01 5.50 9.00
N SER A 33 -7.68 6.66 8.87
CA SER A 33 -9.05 6.70 8.32
C SER A 33 -9.06 6.31 6.84
N GLN A 34 -10.24 5.91 6.33
CA GLN A 34 -10.44 5.61 4.91
C GLN A 34 -9.95 6.73 3.98
N GLY A 35 -10.12 8.00 4.40
CA GLY A 35 -9.62 9.15 3.65
C GLY A 35 -8.09 9.16 3.49
N VAL A 36 -7.34 8.82 4.56
CA VAL A 36 -5.87 8.73 4.51
C VAL A 36 -5.42 7.62 3.58
N VAL A 37 -6.09 6.47 3.62
CA VAL A 37 -5.82 5.35 2.72
C VAL A 37 -6.07 5.76 1.27
N SER A 38 -7.17 6.47 1.00
CA SER A 38 -7.47 7.02 -0.33
C SER A 38 -6.38 7.99 -0.81
N GLU A 39 -5.89 8.89 0.05
CA GLU A 39 -4.79 9.80 -0.32
C GLU A 39 -3.51 9.05 -0.68
N ILE A 40 -3.21 7.94 -0.01
CA ILE A 40 -2.05 7.09 -0.31
C ILE A 40 -2.22 6.37 -1.64
N LEU A 41 -3.36 5.73 -1.87
CA LEU A 41 -3.65 5.02 -3.12
C LEU A 41 -3.67 5.96 -4.34
N ASN A 42 -4.07 7.23 -4.14
CA ASN A 42 -4.04 8.25 -5.19
C ASN A 42 -2.67 8.98 -5.29
N GLY A 43 -1.65 8.55 -4.55
CA GLY A 43 -0.30 9.14 -4.59
C GLY A 43 -0.19 10.55 -3.99
N LYS A 44 -1.26 11.08 -3.38
CA LYS A 44 -1.26 12.39 -2.71
C LYS A 44 -0.45 12.36 -1.42
N ARG A 45 -0.32 11.19 -0.80
CA ARG A 45 0.42 10.97 0.43
C ARG A 45 1.31 9.73 0.32
N LYS A 46 2.51 9.80 0.90
CA LYS A 46 3.40 8.65 1.00
C LYS A 46 3.14 7.86 2.28
N LEU A 47 3.32 6.54 2.20
CA LEU A 47 3.39 5.70 3.40
C LEU A 47 4.59 6.13 4.25
N ASN A 48 4.40 6.22 5.56
CA ASN A 48 5.50 6.43 6.49
C ASN A 48 6.04 5.09 7.01
N VAL A 49 7.23 5.11 7.62
CA VAL A 49 7.91 3.90 8.10
C VAL A 49 7.05 3.09 9.10
N ARG A 50 6.24 3.74 9.93
CA ARG A 50 5.34 3.07 10.87
C ARG A 50 4.25 2.28 10.13
N GLN A 51 3.62 2.91 9.14
CA GLN A 51 2.59 2.29 8.31
C GLN A 51 3.16 1.14 7.48
N ILE A 52 4.34 1.33 6.88
CA ILE A 52 5.04 0.29 6.11
C ILE A 52 5.27 -0.95 6.96
N ARG A 53 5.76 -0.79 8.21
CA ARG A 53 5.98 -1.92 9.11
C ARG A 53 4.67 -2.63 9.46
N ALA A 54 3.61 -1.89 9.78
CA ALA A 54 2.32 -2.48 10.11
C ALA A 54 1.71 -3.26 8.94
N LEU A 55 1.82 -2.74 7.71
CA LEU A 55 1.35 -3.43 6.50
C LEU A 55 2.20 -4.67 6.20
N ALA A 56 3.52 -4.57 6.35
CA ALA A 56 4.44 -5.69 6.18
C ALA A 56 4.09 -6.84 7.14
N GLU A 57 3.81 -6.52 8.40
CA GLU A 57 3.36 -7.50 9.41
C GLU A 57 1.99 -8.09 9.04
N ARG A 58 1.00 -7.26 8.67
CA ARG A 58 -0.35 -7.74 8.31
C ARG A 58 -0.34 -8.69 7.11
N PHE A 59 0.36 -8.31 6.05
CA PHE A 59 0.39 -9.08 4.80
C PHE A 59 1.49 -10.15 4.78
N HIS A 60 2.31 -10.24 5.84
CA HIS A 60 3.43 -11.18 5.93
C HIS A 60 4.42 -11.03 4.77
N VAL A 61 4.69 -9.79 4.38
CA VAL A 61 5.62 -9.43 3.28
C VAL A 61 6.80 -8.63 3.80
N SER A 62 7.85 -8.50 2.98
CA SER A 62 8.97 -7.61 3.30
C SER A 62 8.53 -6.14 3.28
N PRO A 63 8.96 -5.30 4.24
CA PRO A 63 8.75 -3.84 4.19
C PRO A 63 9.21 -3.18 2.89
N ALA A 64 10.19 -3.77 2.20
CA ALA A 64 10.71 -3.29 0.93
C ALA A 64 9.67 -3.29 -0.20
N VAL A 65 8.57 -4.03 -0.06
CA VAL A 65 7.46 -4.04 -1.02
C VAL A 65 6.77 -2.67 -1.11
N PHE A 66 6.87 -1.84 -0.08
CA PHE A 66 6.20 -0.55 0.00
C PHE A 66 7.11 0.67 -0.19
N ILE A 67 8.38 0.46 -0.58
CA ILE A 67 9.42 1.50 -0.69
C ILE A 67 9.62 1.92 -2.15
#